data_AF-A0A1Z4N404-F1
#
_entry.id   AF-A0A1Z4N404-F1
#
_cell.length_a   1.000
_cell.length_b   1.000
_cell.length_c   1.000
_cell.angle_alpha   90.00
_cell.angle_beta   90.00
_cell.angle_gamma   90.00
#
_symmetry.space_group_name_H-M   'P 1'
#
loop_
_entity.id
_entity.type
_entity.pdbx_description
1 polymer ?
#
loop_
_entity_poly.entity_id
_entity_poly.type
_entity_poly.pdbx_seq_one_letter_code
_entity_poly.pdbx_strand_id
1 'polypeptide(L)'
;MLDALLAVYLWVIVFSFLCWFVTPTVEDEKVRLIKIIDSLKLKQARQVASKLGIKQKRNKKDIPKLELISEIRIKIETHEREVFQAVYEVVSPIR
;
A
#
# COMPACT_ATOMS: atom_id res chain seq x y z
N MET A 1 -6.97 -48.64 -8.07
CA MET A 1 -6.67 -47.82 -6.87
C MET A 1 -5.45 -46.91 -7.09
N LEU A 2 -4.38 -47.41 -7.72
CA LEU A 2 -3.18 -46.63 -8.03
C LEU A 2 -3.46 -45.39 -8.91
N ASP A 3 -4.30 -45.53 -9.95
CA ASP A 3 -4.64 -44.42 -10.85
C ASP A 3 -5.41 -43.29 -10.17
N ALA A 4 -6.28 -43.63 -9.22
CA ALA A 4 -7.04 -42.64 -8.44
C ALA A 4 -6.12 -41.85 -7.50
N LEU A 5 -5.16 -42.54 -6.85
CA LEU A 5 -4.15 -41.89 -6.01
C LEU A 5 -3.22 -40.98 -6.83
N LEU A 6 -2.82 -41.42 -8.03
CA LEU A 6 -2.01 -40.63 -8.95
C LEU A 6 -2.75 -39.36 -9.41
N ALA A 7 -4.04 -39.48 -9.78
CA ALA A 7 -4.86 -38.37 -10.22
C ALA A 7 -5.05 -37.31 -9.12
N VAL A 8 -5.31 -37.74 -7.87
CA VAL A 8 -5.43 -36.82 -6.73
C VAL A 8 -4.09 -36.12 -6.45
N TYR A 9 -2.97 -36.85 -6.54
CA TYR A 9 -1.65 -36.28 -6.36
C TYR A 9 -1.31 -35.22 -7.42
N LEU A 10 -1.61 -35.51 -8.70
CA LEU A 10 -1.46 -34.56 -9.79
C LEU A 10 -2.33 -33.31 -9.60
N TRP A 11 -3.57 -33.49 -9.12
CA TRP A 11 -4.47 -32.38 -8.84
C TRP A 11 -3.93 -31.45 -7.75
N VAL A 12 -3.38 -32.00 -6.66
CA VAL A 12 -2.77 -31.21 -5.57
C VAL A 12 -1.55 -30.44 -6.06
N ILE A 13 -0.72 -31.03 -6.92
CA ILE A 13 0.44 -30.34 -7.51
C ILE A 13 -0.02 -29.16 -8.37
N VAL A 14 -0.94 -29.40 -9.31
CA VAL A 14 -1.46 -28.36 -10.20
C VAL A 14 -2.14 -27.25 -9.39
N PHE A 15 -2.94 -27.60 -8.39
CA PHE A 15 -3.60 -26.62 -7.52
C PHE A 15 -2.58 -25.79 -6.72
N SER A 16 -1.51 -26.40 -6.23
CA SER A 16 -0.43 -25.68 -5.52
C SER A 16 0.29 -24.68 -6.42
N PHE A 17 0.60 -25.06 -7.66
CA PHE A 17 1.17 -24.15 -8.66
C PHE A 17 0.21 -23.03 -9.06
N LEU A 18 -1.09 -23.32 -9.21
CA LEU A 18 -2.10 -22.30 -9.49
C LEU A 18 -2.23 -21.31 -8.32
N CYS A 19 -2.25 -21.79 -7.07
CA CYS A 19 -2.26 -20.93 -5.89
C CYS A 19 -1.02 -20.02 -5.82
N TRP A 20 0.16 -20.53 -6.18
CA TRP A 20 1.38 -19.71 -6.27
C TRP A 20 1.30 -18.64 -7.37
N PHE A 21 0.70 -18.95 -8.52
CA PHE A 21 0.56 -17.98 -9.62
C PHE A 21 -0.42 -16.84 -9.29
N VAL A 22 -1.36 -17.08 -8.38
CA VAL A 22 -2.41 -16.13 -8.00
C VAL A 22 -1.97 -15.20 -6.85
N THR A 23 -0.89 -15.50 -6.12
CA THR A 23 -0.43 -14.59 -5.06
C THR A 23 0.09 -13.29 -5.67
N PRO A 24 -0.57 -12.13 -5.42
CA PRO A 24 -0.01 -10.85 -5.82
C PRO A 24 1.29 -10.60 -5.03
N THR A 25 2.33 -10.21 -5.74
CA THR A 25 3.61 -9.78 -5.19
C THR A 25 3.38 -8.49 -4.39
N VAL A 26 3.27 -8.61 -3.05
CA VAL A 26 3.06 -7.49 -2.10
C VAL A 26 4.08 -6.35 -2.30
N GLU A 27 5.26 -6.65 -2.83
CA GLU A 27 6.28 -5.66 -3.16
C GLU A 27 5.83 -4.66 -4.24
N ASP A 28 5.03 -5.09 -5.22
CA ASP A 28 4.55 -4.21 -6.29
C ASP A 28 3.58 -3.14 -5.77
N GLU A 29 2.78 -3.47 -4.76
CA GLU A 29 1.82 -2.53 -4.17
C GLU A 29 2.53 -1.42 -3.39
N LYS A 30 3.55 -1.76 -2.60
CA LYS A 30 4.39 -0.77 -1.90
C LYS A 30 5.05 0.20 -2.84
N VAL A 31 5.67 -0.32 -3.91
CA VAL A 31 6.37 0.51 -4.91
C VAL A 31 5.39 1.44 -5.61
N ARG A 32 4.18 0.96 -5.95
CA ARG A 32 3.12 1.80 -6.51
C ARG A 32 2.67 2.88 -5.54
N LEU A 33 2.46 2.53 -4.27
CA LEU A 33 2.04 3.48 -3.23
C LEU A 33 3.07 4.60 -3.06
N ILE A 34 4.35 4.27 -2.99
CA ILE A 34 5.44 5.25 -2.85
C ILE A 34 5.45 6.22 -4.04
N LYS A 35 5.30 5.72 -5.27
CA LYS A 35 5.20 6.57 -6.48
C LYS A 35 4.01 7.53 -6.41
N ILE A 36 2.86 7.06 -5.94
CA ILE A 36 1.67 7.90 -5.77
C ILE A 36 1.96 8.99 -4.74
N ILE A 37 2.54 8.64 -3.59
CA ILE A 37 2.85 9.58 -2.51
C ILE A 37 3.83 10.66 -2.97
N ASP A 38 4.89 10.29 -3.69
CA ASP A 38 5.87 11.23 -4.22
C ASP A 38 5.21 12.23 -5.22
N SER A 39 4.18 11.77 -5.94
CA SER A 39 3.41 12.59 -6.90
C SER A 39 2.35 13.51 -6.25
N LEU A 40 2.04 13.36 -4.95
CA LEU A 40 0.98 14.14 -4.30
C LEU A 40 1.26 15.65 -4.32
N LYS A 41 0.21 16.45 -4.54
CA LYS A 41 0.29 17.91 -4.37
C LYS A 41 0.34 18.26 -2.87
N LEU A 42 0.88 19.42 -2.50
CA LEU A 42 0.98 19.86 -1.09
C LEU A 42 -0.36 19.76 -0.34
N LYS A 43 -1.47 20.17 -0.98
CA LYS A 43 -2.82 20.07 -0.40
C LYS A 43 -3.23 18.62 -0.10
N GLN A 44 -2.96 17.70 -1.04
CA GLN A 44 -3.27 16.28 -0.88
C GLN A 44 -2.37 15.65 0.18
N ALA A 45 -1.07 15.93 0.17
CA ALA A 45 -0.14 15.47 1.19
C ALA A 45 -0.56 15.91 2.60
N ARG A 46 -1.05 17.14 2.76
CA ARG A 46 -1.62 17.63 4.03
C ARG A 46 -2.90 16.88 4.41
N GLN A 47 -3.80 16.61 3.47
CA GLN A 47 -5.02 15.84 3.74
C GLN A 47 -4.69 14.41 4.19
N VAL A 48 -3.76 13.74 3.51
CA VAL A 48 -3.26 12.41 3.89
C VAL A 48 -2.64 12.47 5.28
N ALA A 49 -1.75 13.43 5.53
CA ALA A 49 -1.13 13.61 6.85
C ALA A 49 -2.16 13.85 7.96
N SER A 50 -3.22 14.62 7.70
CA SER A 50 -4.32 14.84 8.64
C SER A 50 -5.03 13.54 9.01
N LYS A 51 -5.34 12.70 8.01
CA LYS A 51 -6.00 11.40 8.23
C LYS A 51 -5.10 10.44 9.00
N LEU A 52 -3.79 10.50 8.75
CA LEU A 52 -2.79 9.71 9.44
C LEU A 52 -2.40 10.28 10.82
N GLY A 53 -3.00 11.38 11.28
CA GLY A 53 -2.67 12.00 12.57
C GLY A 53 -1.26 12.60 12.64
N ILE A 54 -0.62 12.86 11.49
CA ILE A 54 0.70 13.48 11.41
C ILE A 54 0.55 15.00 11.63
N LYS A 55 1.34 15.56 12.54
CA LYS A 55 1.32 17.00 12.83
C LYS A 55 1.83 17.78 11.62
N GLN A 56 1.04 18.73 11.11
CA GLN A 56 1.40 19.54 9.94
C GLN A 56 2.16 20.83 10.28
N LYS A 57 2.34 21.11 11.58
CA LYS A 57 3.05 22.29 12.08
C LYS A 57 4.13 21.89 13.06
N ARG A 58 5.33 22.45 12.88
CA ARG A 58 6.47 22.31 13.78
C ARG A 58 6.97 23.71 14.13
N ASN A 59 7.15 24.01 15.42
CA ASN A 59 7.57 25.35 15.91
C ASN A 59 6.72 26.51 15.36
N LYS A 60 5.39 26.35 15.36
CA LYS A 60 4.41 27.31 14.82
C LYS A 60 4.53 27.59 13.31
N LYS A 61 5.42 26.91 12.59
CA LYS A 61 5.56 26.99 11.13
C LYS A 61 4.94 25.77 10.46
N ASP A 62 4.44 25.96 9.26
CA ASP A 62 3.95 24.86 8.41
C ASP A 62 5.11 24.01 7.93
N ILE A 63 4.91 22.69 7.92
CA ILE A 63 5.91 21.74 7.44
C ILE A 63 5.95 21.78 5.90
N PRO A 64 7.15 21.78 5.29
CA PRO A 64 7.30 21.73 3.83
C PRO A 64 6.85 20.39 3.25
N LYS A 65 6.49 20.38 1.95
CA LYS A 65 5.99 19.19 1.25
C LYS A 65 6.90 17.96 1.42
N LEU A 66 8.22 18.16 1.26
CA LEU A 66 9.20 17.08 1.27
C LEU A 66 9.27 16.40 2.64
N GLU A 67 9.24 17.18 3.72
CA GLU A 67 9.21 16.64 5.09
C GLU A 67 7.92 15.86 5.35
N LEU A 68 6.77 16.40 4.95
CA LEU A 68 5.48 15.69 5.04
C LEU A 68 5.49 14.35 4.30
N ILE A 69 6.05 14.30 3.09
CA ILE A 69 6.19 13.06 2.33
C ILE A 69 7.12 12.08 3.06
N SER A 70 8.23 12.56 3.62
CA SER A 70 9.15 11.71 4.37
C SER A 70 8.50 11.09 5.60
N GLU A 71 7.69 11.85 6.34
CA GLU A 71 6.97 11.36 7.51
C GLU A 71 5.88 10.34 7.11
N ILE A 72 5.18 10.57 6.01
CA ILE A 72 4.23 9.60 5.45
C ILE A 72 4.96 8.32 5.03
N ARG A 73 6.14 8.43 4.40
CA ARG A 73 6.94 7.27 3.97
C ARG A 73 7.38 6.41 5.15
N ILE A 74 7.86 7.03 6.22
CA ILE A 74 8.21 6.31 7.48
C ILE A 74 6.98 5.58 8.03
N LYS A 75 5.79 6.21 7.94
CA LYS A 75 4.56 5.60 8.42
C LYS A 75 4.08 4.40 7.58
N ILE A 76 4.49 4.28 6.32
CA ILE A 76 4.22 3.09 5.50
C ILE A 76 4.89 1.84 6.10
N GLU A 77 6.10 1.99 6.64
CA GLU A 77 6.86 0.86 7.20
C GLU A 77 6.18 0.23 8.42
N THR A 78 5.37 1.03 9.14
CA THR A 78 4.70 0.59 10.37
C THR A 78 3.20 0.33 10.19
N HIS A 79 2.52 1.11 9.33
CA HIS A 79 1.05 1.11 9.18
C HIS A 79 0.63 1.18 7.70
N GLU A 80 1.16 0.28 6.88
CA GLU A 80 0.95 0.25 5.43
C GLU A 80 -0.52 0.36 4.99
N ARG A 81 -1.40 -0.42 5.62
CA ARG A 81 -2.85 -0.45 5.27
C ARG A 81 -3.54 0.88 5.52
N GLU A 82 -3.21 1.55 6.62
CA GLU A 82 -3.79 2.86 6.96
C GLU A 82 -3.33 3.94 5.97
N VAL A 83 -2.05 3.90 5.57
CA VAL A 83 -1.51 4.82 4.57
C VAL A 83 -2.15 4.57 3.21
N PHE A 84 -2.30 3.31 2.80
CA PHE A 84 -2.96 2.95 1.55
C PHE A 84 -4.39 3.51 1.49
N GLN A 85 -5.18 3.29 2.54
CA GLN A 85 -6.55 3.77 2.61
C GLN A 85 -6.62 5.31 2.59
N ALA A 86 -5.79 5.98 3.40
CA ALA A 86 -5.76 7.44 3.45
C ALA A 86 -5.36 8.07 2.11
N VAL A 87 -4.40 7.47 1.39
CA VAL A 87 -3.97 7.93 0.07
C VAL A 87 -5.07 7.72 -0.97
N TYR A 88 -5.70 6.55 -1.01
CA TYR A 88 -6.78 6.27 -1.95
C TYR A 88 -7.96 7.24 -1.77
N GLU A 89 -8.42 7.47 -0.54
CA GLU A 89 -9.53 8.38 -0.27
C GLU A 89 -9.23 9.84 -0.64
N VAL A 90 -7.96 10.23 -0.71
CA VAL A 90 -7.54 11.60 -1.09
C VAL A 90 -7.30 11.72 -2.59
N VAL A 91 -6.81 10.66 -3.23
CA VAL A 91 -6.46 10.65 -4.67
C VAL A 91 -7.65 10.31 -5.54
N SER A 92 -8.55 9.44 -5.09
CA SER A 92 -9.84 9.18 -5.75
C SER A 92 -10.89 10.10 -5.13
N PRO A 93 -11.18 11.27 -5.72
CA PRO A 93 -12.33 12.04 -5.30
C PRO A 93 -13.55 11.19 -5.65
N ILE A 94 -14.17 10.60 -4.64
CA ILE A 94 -15.54 10.10 -4.77
C ILE A 94 -16.34 11.30 -5.30
N ARG A 95 -16.78 11.16 -6.55
CA ARG A 95 -17.59 12.14 -7.26
C ARG A 95 -19.02 11.67 -7.26
#